data_AF-A0A6N9RK80-F1
#
_entry.id   AF-A0A6N9RK80-F1
#
_cell.length_a   1.000
_cell.length_b   1.000
_cell.length_c   1.000
_cell.angle_alpha   90.00
_cell.angle_beta   90.00
_cell.angle_gamma   90.00
#
_symmetry.space_group_name_H-M   'P 1'
#
loop_
_entity.id
_entity.type
_entity.pdbx_description
1 polymer ?
#
loop_
_entity_poly.entity_id
_entity_poly.type
_entity_poly.pdbx_seq_one_letter_code
_entity_poly.pdbx_strand_id
1 'polypeptide(L)'
;MSQSILKKHRGFTLIELMITVAVIAILSAIALPSYNAYVLRSHRAEAKNTLLAVAQRLEQIYTLESSYVTTRNTAGVAIAVNDALITSWGLNQTPLNGNARYNITFLANPTATTFTLIATPTGAQASDTCGVMSLDNRNLKGAAGQNNRHQTTRECWDR
;
A
#
# COMPACT_ATOMS: atom_id res chain seq x y z
N MET A 1 -35.04 -24.73 -56.91
CA MET A 1 -35.30 -25.08 -55.49
C MET A 1 -33.98 -25.04 -54.74
N SER A 2 -33.72 -23.97 -53.99
CA SER A 2 -32.51 -23.82 -53.18
C SER A 2 -32.75 -24.49 -51.82
N GLN A 3 -32.07 -25.59 -51.52
CA GLN A 3 -32.14 -26.23 -50.21
C GLN A 3 -31.15 -25.56 -49.26
N SER A 4 -31.67 -24.86 -48.26
CA SER A 4 -30.89 -24.31 -47.15
C SER A 4 -30.51 -25.43 -46.19
N ILE A 5 -29.21 -25.72 -46.09
CA ILE A 5 -28.66 -26.70 -45.14
C ILE A 5 -28.77 -26.10 -43.72
N LEU A 6 -29.71 -26.61 -42.91
CA LEU A 6 -29.79 -26.33 -41.48
C LEU A 6 -28.57 -26.94 -40.77
N LYS A 7 -27.60 -26.11 -40.40
CA LYS A 7 -26.48 -26.51 -39.53
C LYS A 7 -27.02 -26.97 -38.17
N LYS A 8 -26.82 -28.24 -37.83
CA LYS A 8 -27.08 -28.78 -36.49
C LYS A 8 -26.11 -28.15 -35.50
N HIS A 9 -26.59 -27.34 -34.56
CA HIS A 9 -25.77 -26.84 -33.46
C HIS A 9 -25.37 -28.02 -32.55
N ARG A 10 -24.07 -28.30 -32.47
CA ARG A 10 -23.51 -29.23 -31.47
C ARG A 10 -23.42 -28.50 -30.14
N GLY A 11 -24.14 -28.97 -29.12
CA GLY A 11 -24.08 -28.47 -27.75
C GLY A 11 -23.00 -29.18 -26.93
N PHE A 12 -22.58 -28.54 -25.83
CA PHE A 12 -21.71 -29.14 -24.82
C PHE A 12 -22.43 -30.27 -24.06
N THR A 13 -21.69 -31.33 -23.73
CA THR A 13 -22.19 -32.41 -22.87
C THR A 13 -22.09 -32.03 -21.39
N LEU A 14 -22.94 -32.65 -20.56
CA LEU A 14 -22.90 -32.43 -19.10
C LEU A 14 -21.55 -32.86 -18.50
N ILE A 15 -20.95 -33.94 -19.04
CA ILE A 15 -19.65 -34.42 -18.57
C ILE A 15 -18.51 -33.46 -18.91
N GLU A 16 -18.52 -32.82 -20.09
CA GLU A 16 -17.54 -31.78 -20.44
C GLU A 16 -17.65 -30.57 -19.50
N LEU A 17 -18.87 -30.20 -19.13
CA LEU A 17 -19.08 -29.12 -18.17
C LEU A 17 -18.57 -29.50 -16.76
N MET A 18 -18.76 -30.73 -16.31
CA MET A 18 -18.21 -31.16 -15.02
C MET A 18 -16.68 -31.17 -14.99
N ILE A 19 -16.04 -31.65 -16.07
CA ILE A 19 -14.57 -31.67 -16.17
C ILE A 19 -14.01 -30.25 -16.19
N THR A 20 -14.62 -29.34 -16.96
CA THR A 20 -14.17 -27.95 -17.02
C THR A 20 -14.28 -27.25 -15.66
N VAL A 21 -15.37 -27.43 -14.92
CA VAL A 21 -15.54 -26.90 -13.56
C VAL A 21 -14.50 -27.48 -12.60
N ALA A 22 -14.22 -28.78 -12.67
CA ALA A 22 -13.21 -29.43 -11.84
C ALA A 22 -11.81 -28.85 -12.07
N VAL A 23 -11.43 -28.63 -13.34
CA VAL A 23 -10.15 -27.99 -13.70
C VAL A 23 -10.08 -26.55 -13.18
N ILE A 24 -11.16 -25.76 -13.36
CA ILE A 24 -11.22 -24.38 -12.85
C ILE A 24 -11.08 -24.33 -11.33
N ALA A 25 -11.70 -25.27 -10.60
CA ALA A 25 -11.61 -25.34 -9.14
C ALA A 25 -10.16 -25.57 -8.66
N ILE A 26 -9.44 -26.50 -9.30
CA ILE A 26 -8.03 -26.79 -8.99
C ILE A 26 -7.15 -25.56 -9.26
N LEU A 27 -7.33 -24.90 -10.41
CA LEU A 27 -6.54 -23.72 -10.76
C LEU A 27 -6.81 -22.54 -9.81
N SER A 28 -8.08 -22.33 -9.45
CA SER A 28 -8.50 -21.22 -8.58
C SER A 28 -7.92 -21.34 -7.17
N ALA A 29 -7.77 -22.56 -6.65
CA ALA A 29 -7.19 -22.80 -5.33
C ALA A 29 -5.76 -22.25 -5.17
N ILE A 30 -4.99 -22.20 -6.26
CA ILE A 30 -3.61 -21.68 -6.27
C ILE A 30 -3.58 -20.22 -6.74
N ALA A 31 -4.36 -19.89 -7.78
CA ALA A 31 -4.34 -18.58 -8.40
C ALA A 31 -4.84 -17.46 -7.46
N LEU A 32 -5.94 -17.70 -6.73
CA LEU A 32 -6.54 -16.70 -5.85
C LEU A 32 -5.63 -16.22 -4.71
N PRO A 33 -5.03 -17.10 -3.87
CA PRO A 33 -4.13 -16.65 -2.82
C PRO A 33 -2.88 -15.95 -3.38
N SER A 34 -2.34 -16.44 -4.50
CA SER A 34 -1.20 -15.80 -5.17
C SER A 34 -1.54 -14.40 -5.68
N TYR A 35 -2.72 -14.23 -6.29
CA TYR A 35 -3.19 -12.94 -6.78
C TYR A 35 -3.40 -11.95 -5.63
N ASN A 36 -4.04 -12.39 -4.53
CA ASN A 36 -4.22 -11.55 -3.36
C ASN A 36 -2.88 -11.08 -2.77
N ALA A 37 -1.89 -11.98 -2.65
CA ALA A 37 -0.55 -11.61 -2.18
C ALA A 37 0.14 -10.61 -3.10
N TYR A 38 -0.05 -10.73 -4.42
CA TYR A 38 0.46 -9.76 -5.40
C TYR A 38 -0.20 -8.38 -5.23
N VAL A 39 -1.52 -8.33 -5.07
CA VAL A 39 -2.26 -7.07 -4.85
C VAL A 39 -1.82 -6.39 -3.56
N LEU A 40 -1.70 -7.14 -2.44
CA LEU A 40 -1.21 -6.60 -1.17
C LEU A 40 0.20 -6.02 -1.30
N ARG A 41 1.09 -6.68 -2.06
CA ARG A 41 2.44 -6.17 -2.34
C ARG A 41 2.43 -4.89 -3.18
N SER A 42 1.54 -4.80 -4.16
CA SER A 42 1.35 -3.58 -4.96
C SER A 42 0.95 -2.39 -4.07
N HIS A 43 -0.01 -2.59 -3.16
CA HIS A 43 -0.42 -1.55 -2.22
C HIS A 43 0.72 -1.15 -1.26
N ARG A 44 1.55 -2.10 -0.82
CA ARG A 44 2.76 -1.79 -0.04
C ARG A 44 3.71 -0.89 -0.80
N ALA A 45 3.93 -1.14 -2.10
CA ALA A 45 4.81 -0.32 -2.92
C ALA A 45 4.30 1.14 -2.97
N GLU A 46 2.99 1.33 -3.09
CA GLU A 46 2.38 2.66 -3.03
C GLU A 46 2.61 3.33 -1.67
N ALA A 47 2.37 2.62 -0.57
CA ALA A 47 2.62 3.15 0.78
C ALA A 47 4.09 3.53 1.01
N LYS A 48 5.05 2.70 0.54
CA LYS A 48 6.49 3.01 0.59
C LYS A 48 6.80 4.32 -0.15
N ASN A 49 6.24 4.50 -1.35
CA ASN A 49 6.44 5.71 -2.14
C ASN A 49 5.89 6.94 -1.42
N THR A 50 4.72 6.83 -0.80
CA THR A 50 4.13 7.93 -0.02
C THR A 50 4.95 8.26 1.23
N LEU A 51 5.44 7.24 1.97
CA LEU A 51 6.36 7.46 3.10
C LEU A 51 7.62 8.21 2.67
N LEU A 52 8.22 7.81 1.54
CA LEU A 52 9.39 8.49 0.98
C LEU A 52 9.07 9.92 0.53
N ALA A 53 7.91 10.16 -0.08
CA ALA A 53 7.49 11.50 -0.48
C ALA A 53 7.29 12.44 0.72
N VAL A 54 6.71 11.93 1.82
CA VAL A 54 6.59 12.70 3.07
C VAL A 54 7.97 12.96 3.67
N ALA A 55 8.84 11.94 3.74
CA ALA A 55 10.21 12.10 4.24
C ALA A 55 11.00 13.16 3.45
N GLN A 56 10.91 13.15 2.12
CA GLN A 56 11.56 14.17 1.26
C GLN A 56 11.09 15.60 1.59
N ARG A 57 9.79 15.79 1.84
CA ARG A 57 9.26 17.10 2.27
C ARG A 57 9.79 17.50 3.64
N LEU A 58 9.94 16.56 4.57
CA LEU A 58 10.51 16.82 5.89
C LEU A 58 11.99 17.22 5.79
N GLU A 59 12.79 16.57 4.92
CA GLU A 59 14.18 16.99 4.69
C GLU A 59 14.29 18.37 4.07
N GLN A 60 13.36 18.73 3.18
CA GLN A 60 13.27 20.10 2.65
C GLN A 60 12.98 21.11 3.79
N ILE A 61 12.04 20.79 4.68
CA ILE A 61 11.74 21.64 5.84
C ILE A 61 12.96 21.80 6.73
N TYR A 62 13.67 20.72 7.04
CA TYR A 62 14.87 20.79 7.86
C TYR A 62 15.98 21.63 7.22
N THR A 63 16.13 21.57 5.89
CA THR A 63 17.08 22.40 5.16
C THR A 63 16.77 23.90 5.30
N LEU A 64 15.49 24.26 5.39
CA LEU A 64 15.04 25.66 5.46
C LEU A 64 14.97 26.20 6.90
N GLU A 65 14.52 25.38 7.86
CA GLU A 65 14.20 25.81 9.22
C GLU A 65 15.14 25.21 10.28
N SER A 66 16.04 24.30 9.90
CA SER A 66 16.92 23.53 10.82
C SER A 66 16.14 22.78 11.92
N SER A 67 14.88 22.46 11.66
CA SER A 67 13.97 21.79 12.60
C SER A 67 12.87 21.06 11.86
N TYR A 68 12.46 19.87 12.34
CA TYR A 68 11.27 19.17 11.80
C TYR A 68 9.96 19.56 12.49
N VAL A 69 9.96 20.46 13.48
CA VAL A 69 8.75 20.79 14.27
C VAL A 69 7.89 21.86 13.60
N THR A 70 8.51 22.74 12.81
CA THR A 70 7.85 23.91 12.24
C THR A 70 8.27 24.13 10.80
N THR A 71 7.33 24.59 9.97
CA THR A 71 7.58 25.08 8.61
C THR A 71 6.86 26.42 8.42
N ARG A 72 7.13 27.13 7.32
CA ARG A 72 6.41 28.36 6.96
C ARG A 72 5.52 28.13 5.75
N ASN A 73 4.31 28.70 5.78
CA ASN A 73 3.47 28.78 4.60
C ASN A 73 3.93 29.89 3.65
N THR A 74 3.23 30.04 2.52
CA THR A 74 3.48 31.09 1.52
C THR A 74 3.42 32.51 2.08
N ALA A 75 2.71 32.73 3.19
CA ALA A 75 2.62 34.03 3.88
C ALA A 75 3.73 34.21 4.94
N GLY A 76 4.66 33.27 5.09
CA GLY A 76 5.75 33.31 6.07
C GLY A 76 5.34 32.98 7.50
N VAL A 77 4.11 32.53 7.73
CA VAL A 77 3.59 32.17 9.05
C VAL A 77 4.09 30.79 9.43
N ALA A 78 4.63 30.66 10.65
CA ALA A 78 5.08 29.39 11.20
C ALA A 78 3.88 28.47 11.49
N ILE A 79 3.98 27.21 11.05
CA ILE A 79 2.98 26.16 11.21
C ILE A 79 3.67 24.94 11.78
N ALA A 80 3.01 24.26 12.71
CA ALA A 80 3.50 23.00 13.26
C ALA A 80 3.46 21.88 12.21
N VAL A 81 4.55 21.12 12.15
CA VAL A 81 4.63 19.89 11.36
C VAL A 81 3.98 18.76 12.16
N ASN A 82 2.87 18.23 11.64
CA ASN A 82 2.06 17.18 12.25
C ASN A 82 1.24 16.46 11.16
N ASP A 83 0.37 15.53 11.55
CA ASP A 83 -0.46 14.75 10.61
C ASP A 83 -1.41 15.61 9.76
N ALA A 84 -1.84 16.77 10.27
CA ALA A 84 -2.67 17.70 9.50
C ALA A 84 -1.87 18.33 8.35
N LEU A 85 -0.57 18.59 8.54
CA LEU A 85 0.30 19.06 7.48
C LEU A 85 0.49 17.98 6.39
N ILE A 86 0.65 16.71 6.77
CA ILE A 86 0.69 15.58 5.82
C ILE A 86 -0.60 15.53 4.99
N THR A 87 -1.75 15.76 5.64
CA THR A 87 -3.06 15.84 4.97
C THR A 87 -3.14 17.00 3.99
N SER A 88 -2.60 18.17 4.33
CA SER A 88 -2.54 19.33 3.41
C SER A 88 -1.73 19.07 2.14
N TRP A 89 -0.79 18.13 2.19
CA TRP A 89 -0.01 17.68 1.04
C TRP A 89 -0.71 16.61 0.21
N GLY A 90 -1.86 16.10 0.67
CA GLY A 90 -2.53 14.95 0.06
C GLY A 90 -1.70 13.67 0.19
N LEU A 91 -0.99 13.48 1.30
CA LEU A 91 -0.13 12.31 1.50
C LEU A 91 -0.51 11.51 2.75
N ASN A 92 -1.70 11.72 3.31
CA ASN A 92 -2.17 11.09 4.55
C ASN A 92 -2.72 9.67 4.36
N GLN A 93 -2.85 9.20 3.11
CA GLN A 93 -3.33 7.85 2.82
C GLN A 93 -2.87 7.34 1.45
N THR A 94 -2.94 6.03 1.25
CA THR A 94 -2.87 5.39 -0.06
C THR A 94 -4.06 4.45 -0.30
N PRO A 95 -4.66 4.43 -1.49
CA PRO A 95 -4.48 5.42 -2.55
C PRO A 95 -4.98 6.81 -2.14
N LEU A 96 -4.52 7.86 -2.82
CA LEU A 96 -4.90 9.25 -2.51
C LEU A 96 -6.42 9.45 -2.49
N ASN A 97 -7.12 8.77 -3.39
CA ASN A 97 -8.57 8.84 -3.55
C ASN A 97 -9.21 7.45 -3.36
N GLY A 98 -10.37 7.43 -2.72
CA GLY A 98 -11.13 6.20 -2.45
C GLY A 98 -10.87 5.65 -1.06
N ASN A 99 -11.06 4.35 -0.89
CA ASN A 99 -10.92 3.70 0.41
C ASN A 99 -9.44 3.55 0.78
N ALA A 100 -9.04 4.16 1.90
CA ALA A 100 -7.70 4.00 2.46
C ALA A 100 -7.33 2.53 2.62
N ARG A 101 -6.13 2.19 2.14
CA ARG A 101 -5.42 0.92 2.36
C ARG A 101 -4.27 1.08 3.34
N TYR A 102 -3.65 2.26 3.34
CA TYR A 102 -2.75 2.70 4.40
C TYR A 102 -3.09 4.13 4.81
N ASN A 103 -3.00 4.41 6.10
CA ASN A 103 -2.95 5.76 6.64
C ASN A 103 -1.50 6.13 6.95
N ILE A 104 -1.06 7.30 6.50
CA ILE A 104 0.30 7.80 6.68
C ILE A 104 0.29 8.88 7.76
N THR A 105 0.95 8.61 8.87
CA THR A 105 1.01 9.51 10.02
C THR A 105 2.40 9.49 10.65
N PHE A 106 2.65 10.40 11.56
CA PHE A 106 3.76 10.28 12.49
C PHE A 106 3.47 9.19 13.53
N LEU A 107 4.51 8.44 13.94
CA LEU A 107 4.43 7.55 15.10
C LEU A 107 4.29 8.38 16.40
N ALA A 108 5.00 9.49 16.44
CA ALA A 108 4.93 10.54 17.45
C ALA A 108 5.30 11.85 16.76
N ASN A 109 4.74 12.96 17.24
CA ASN A 109 5.05 14.29 16.70
C ASN A 109 6.58 14.46 16.55
N PRO A 110 7.04 15.03 15.42
CA PRO A 110 8.46 15.19 15.16
C PRO A 110 9.11 16.08 16.22
N THR A 111 10.37 15.82 16.51
CA THR A 111 11.21 16.70 17.33
C THR A 111 12.01 17.62 16.43
N ALA A 112 12.85 18.50 17.00
CA ALA A 112 13.71 19.36 16.20
C ALA A 112 14.60 18.56 15.22
N THR A 113 15.04 17.36 15.59
CA THR A 113 16.06 16.60 14.83
C THR A 113 15.64 15.18 14.46
N THR A 114 14.45 14.74 14.85
CA THR A 114 13.99 13.37 14.57
C THR A 114 12.54 13.33 14.15
N PHE A 115 12.22 12.38 13.30
CA PHE A 115 10.86 11.99 12.98
C PHE A 115 10.78 10.48 12.77
N THR A 116 9.58 9.93 12.91
CA THR A 116 9.29 8.56 12.48
C THR A 116 7.90 8.56 11.85
N LEU A 117 7.84 8.18 10.59
CA LEU A 117 6.61 8.01 9.84
C LEU A 117 6.15 6.57 9.92
N ILE A 118 4.84 6.36 9.93
CA ILE A 118 4.21 5.06 9.86
C ILE A 118 3.16 5.02 8.76
N ALA A 119 3.10 3.90 8.07
CA ALA A 119 2.00 3.51 7.20
C ALA A 119 1.22 2.41 7.91
N THR A 120 0.03 2.75 8.41
CA THR A 120 -0.85 1.83 9.14
C THR A 120 -1.84 1.19 8.17
N PRO A 121 -1.83 -0.14 7.96
CA PRO A 121 -2.71 -0.80 7.01
C PRO A 121 -4.17 -0.78 7.48
N THR A 122 -5.09 -0.70 6.53
CA THR A 122 -6.54 -0.63 6.76
C THR A 122 -7.31 -1.56 5.81
N GLY A 123 -8.54 -1.90 6.17
CA GLY A 123 -9.40 -2.77 5.36
C GLY A 123 -8.75 -4.12 5.03
N ALA A 124 -8.81 -4.56 3.77
CA ALA A 124 -8.21 -5.80 3.30
C ALA A 124 -6.67 -5.85 3.46
N GLN A 125 -6.01 -4.70 3.59
CA GLN A 125 -4.56 -4.65 3.81
C GLN A 125 -4.18 -4.97 5.26
N ALA A 126 -5.11 -4.87 6.21
CA ALA A 126 -4.82 -5.13 7.63
C ALA A 126 -4.46 -6.59 7.93
N SER A 127 -4.83 -7.53 7.04
CA SER A 127 -4.43 -8.94 7.13
C SER A 127 -3.05 -9.23 6.52
N ASP A 128 -2.39 -8.22 5.97
CA ASP A 128 -1.08 -8.37 5.37
C ASP A 128 -0.02 -8.70 6.43
N THR A 129 0.88 -9.64 6.12
CA THR A 129 1.90 -10.12 7.04
C THR A 129 2.90 -9.04 7.44
N CYS A 130 3.05 -8.00 6.62
CA CYS A 130 3.95 -6.88 6.87
C CYS A 130 3.49 -5.92 7.96
N GLY A 131 2.18 -5.86 8.25
CA GLY A 131 1.63 -4.97 9.27
C GLY A 131 1.96 -3.49 9.03
N VAL A 132 2.22 -2.77 10.13
CA VAL A 132 2.59 -1.35 10.08
C VAL A 132 4.00 -1.19 9.54
N MET A 133 4.16 -0.40 8.47
CA MET A 133 5.48 -0.06 7.93
C MET A 133 5.96 1.27 8.50
N SER A 134 7.26 1.44 8.72
CA SER A 134 7.82 2.67 9.27
C SER A 134 9.08 3.13 8.56
N LEU A 135 9.33 4.44 8.60
CA LEU A 135 10.52 5.09 8.07
C LEU A 135 10.94 6.23 9.02
N ASP A 136 12.20 6.24 9.46
CA ASP A 136 12.76 7.32 10.29
C ASP A 136 13.64 8.29 9.47
N ASN A 137 14.07 9.38 10.13
CA ASN A 137 14.93 10.41 9.54
C ASN A 137 16.34 9.93 9.16
N ARG A 138 16.74 8.73 9.59
CA ARG A 138 18.02 8.10 9.22
C ARG A 138 17.83 7.05 8.12
N ASN A 139 16.66 7.04 7.47
CA ASN A 139 16.26 6.05 6.49
C ASN A 139 16.25 4.61 7.05
N LEU A 140 16.08 4.45 8.37
CA LEU A 140 15.82 3.14 8.95
C LEU A 140 14.37 2.78 8.68
N LYS A 141 14.21 1.66 8.00
CA LYS A 141 12.94 1.07 7.61
C LYS A 141 12.53 0.04 8.65
N GLY A 142 11.24 -0.03 8.94
CA GLY A 142 10.66 -1.03 9.84
C GLY A 142 9.39 -1.64 9.27
N ALA A 143 9.10 -2.88 9.67
CA ALA A 143 7.79 -3.51 9.46
C ALA A 143 7.39 -4.30 10.72
N ALA A 144 6.27 -3.92 11.34
CA ALA A 144 5.73 -4.55 12.54
C ALA A 144 4.70 -5.64 12.20
N GLY A 145 5.12 -6.58 11.36
CA GLY A 145 4.35 -7.75 10.96
C GLY A 145 4.22 -8.83 12.04
N GLN A 146 3.30 -9.78 11.84
CA GLN A 146 3.15 -10.95 12.70
C GLN A 146 4.32 -11.93 12.43
N ASN A 147 5.15 -12.15 13.46
CA ASN A 147 6.32 -13.05 13.54
C ASN A 147 7.66 -12.48 12.99
N ASN A 148 8.65 -12.34 13.89
CA ASN A 148 10.06 -11.99 13.65
C ASN A 148 10.32 -10.65 12.91
N ARG A 149 10.30 -9.55 13.68
CA ARG A 149 10.50 -8.14 13.28
C ARG A 149 11.71 -7.87 12.36
N HIS A 150 12.77 -8.68 12.43
CA HIS A 150 13.98 -8.48 11.62
C HIS A 150 13.91 -9.11 10.22
N GLN A 151 13.26 -10.26 10.05
CA GLN A 151 13.12 -10.93 8.75
C GLN A 151 11.97 -10.33 7.94
N THR A 152 10.90 -9.90 8.61
CA THR A 152 9.75 -9.21 7.99
C THR A 152 10.16 -7.89 7.37
N THR A 153 11.02 -7.10 8.01
CA THR A 153 11.37 -5.76 7.50
C THR A 153 12.03 -5.82 6.13
N ARG A 154 13.03 -6.71 5.93
CA ARG A 154 13.70 -6.85 4.63
C ARG A 154 12.75 -7.35 3.56
N GLU A 155 11.95 -8.38 3.87
CA GLU A 155 10.98 -8.93 2.92
C GLU A 155 9.89 -7.90 2.56
N CYS A 156 9.45 -7.09 3.51
CA CYS A 156 8.40 -6.11 3.29
C CYS A 156 8.89 -4.86 2.57
N TRP A 157 10.16 -4.46 2.72
CA TRP A 157 10.74 -3.27 2.09
C TRP A 157 11.50 -3.54 0.79
N ASP A 158 12.23 -4.66 0.68
CA ASP A 158 13.10 -4.95 -0.47
C ASP A 158 12.41 -5.76 -1.58
N ARG A 159 11.21 -6.32 -1.34
CA ARG A 159 10.35 -6.96 -2.36
C ARG A 159 9.10 -6.14 -2.65
#